data_AF-A0A6I2RGP2-F1
#
_entry.id   AF-A0A6I2RGP2-F1
#
_cell.length_a   1.000
_cell.length_b   1.000
_cell.length_c   1.000
_cell.angle_alpha   90.00
_cell.angle_beta   90.00
_cell.angle_gamma   90.00
#
_symmetry.space_group_name_H-M   'P 1'
#
loop_
_entity.id
_entity.type
_entity.pdbx_description
1 polymer ?
#
loop_
_entity_poly.entity_id
_entity_poly.type
_entity_poly.pdbx_seq_one_letter_code
_entity_poly.pdbx_strand_id
1 'polypeptide(L)'
;MKKRWYDFLWIASLLYLVLGFFNILFAWLGLLCFFIPLVIAFAGGDKGYCNRFCGRGQLFSLLGGRFGLSRRADIPRWMKNKAFRYGFLGFFLLMFFQMLWSTYLVFAGAQELRQAVTLLWTFRLPWHWAYYGTLFSPGVAQFAFGFYSVMLTSTVLGLVTMVLFKPRSWCVYCPMGTMTQLICRGKHRGEAALHSPAEGS
;
A
#
# COMPACT_ATOMS: atom_id res chain seq x y z
N MET A 1 -26.61 -15.88 2.16
CA MET A 1 -25.39 -15.48 1.42
C MET A 1 -24.16 -16.08 2.09
N LYS A 2 -23.52 -17.12 1.53
CA LYS A 2 -22.29 -17.71 2.09
C LYS A 2 -21.14 -16.70 1.95
N LYS A 3 -20.64 -16.16 3.06
CA LYS A 3 -19.45 -15.30 3.07
C LYS A 3 -18.27 -16.13 2.57
N ARG A 4 -17.56 -15.65 1.55
CA ARG A 4 -16.37 -16.35 1.03
C ARG A 4 -15.18 -16.00 1.92
N TRP A 5 -14.20 -16.91 2.04
CA TRP A 5 -13.01 -16.72 2.89
C TRP A 5 -12.27 -15.40 2.60
N TYR A 6 -12.25 -14.98 1.35
CA TYR A 6 -11.66 -13.72 0.91
C TYR A 6 -12.40 -12.45 1.38
N ASP A 7 -13.63 -12.55 1.88
CA ASP A 7 -14.37 -11.41 2.45
C ASP A 7 -13.86 -11.04 3.86
N PHE A 8 -12.91 -11.79 4.43
CA PHE A 8 -12.30 -11.54 5.74
C PHE A 8 -10.89 -10.90 5.65
N LEU A 9 -10.35 -10.66 4.44
CA LEU A 9 -9.02 -10.06 4.24
C LEU A 9 -8.91 -8.62 4.79
N TRP A 10 -10.02 -7.90 4.94
CA TRP A 10 -10.05 -6.61 5.61
C TRP A 10 -9.79 -6.72 7.12
N ILE A 11 -10.20 -7.83 7.77
CA ILE A 11 -9.92 -8.08 9.20
C ILE A 11 -8.44 -8.31 9.38
N ALA A 12 -7.81 -9.12 8.51
CA ALA A 12 -6.36 -9.28 8.52
C ALA A 12 -5.65 -7.93 8.33
N SER A 13 -6.21 -7.05 7.47
CA SER A 13 -5.67 -5.71 7.25
C SER A 13 -5.75 -4.78 8.45
N LEU A 14 -6.90 -4.77 9.11
CA LEU A 14 -7.09 -4.02 10.35
C LEU A 14 -6.23 -4.58 11.47
N LEU A 15 -6.15 -5.91 11.56
CA LEU A 15 -5.41 -6.62 12.60
C LEU A 15 -3.93 -6.26 12.55
N TYR A 16 -3.24 -6.36 11.40
CA TYR A 16 -1.81 -6.00 11.37
C TYR A 16 -1.56 -4.50 11.60
N LEU A 17 -2.50 -3.60 11.22
CA LEU A 17 -2.36 -2.16 11.50
C LEU A 17 -2.46 -1.88 13.00
N VAL A 18 -3.42 -2.53 13.67
CA VAL A 18 -3.63 -2.42 15.12
C VAL A 18 -2.49 -3.10 15.86
N LEU A 19 -2.06 -4.29 15.46
CA LEU A 19 -0.91 -4.98 16.05
C LEU A 19 0.37 -4.17 15.87
N GLY A 20 0.58 -3.55 14.70
CA GLY A 20 1.71 -2.66 14.45
C GLY A 20 1.72 -1.45 15.39
N PHE A 21 0.54 -0.93 15.77
CA PHE A 21 0.37 0.14 16.76
C PHE A 21 0.88 -0.24 18.15
N PHE A 22 0.67 -1.48 18.56
CA PHE A 22 1.13 -1.99 19.86
C PHE A 22 2.58 -2.49 19.81
N ASN A 23 3.00 -3.14 18.72
CA ASN A 23 4.36 -3.62 18.54
C ASN A 23 4.76 -3.51 17.06
N ILE A 24 5.77 -2.69 16.81
CA ILE A 24 6.18 -2.31 15.46
C ILE A 24 6.66 -3.52 14.63
N LEU A 25 7.16 -4.58 15.26
CA LEU A 25 7.66 -5.76 14.54
C LEU A 25 6.55 -6.48 13.74
N PHE A 26 5.28 -6.34 14.13
CA PHE A 26 4.18 -6.88 13.34
C PHE A 26 3.97 -6.16 12.00
N ALA A 27 4.61 -5.02 11.76
CA ALA A 27 4.61 -4.36 10.45
C ALA A 27 5.16 -5.28 9.34
N TRP A 28 6.04 -6.23 9.67
CA TRP A 28 6.53 -7.26 8.75
C TRP A 28 5.41 -8.15 8.20
N LEU A 29 4.34 -8.40 8.95
CA LEU A 29 3.16 -9.12 8.42
C LEU A 29 2.44 -8.31 7.34
N GLY A 30 2.44 -6.97 7.44
CA GLY A 30 1.92 -6.08 6.42
C GLY A 30 2.70 -6.16 5.10
N LEU A 31 3.95 -6.61 5.13
CA LEU A 31 4.78 -6.79 3.94
C LEU A 31 4.19 -7.86 3.01
N LEU A 32 3.56 -8.90 3.57
CA LEU A 32 2.84 -9.92 2.79
C LEU A 32 1.74 -9.28 1.96
N CYS A 33 0.94 -8.36 2.52
CA CYS A 33 -0.15 -7.71 1.78
C CYS A 33 0.34 -6.77 0.66
N PHE A 34 1.59 -6.35 0.71
CA PHE A 34 2.25 -5.54 -0.31
C PHE A 34 2.83 -6.41 -1.44
N PHE A 35 3.46 -7.54 -1.11
CA PHE A 35 4.08 -8.41 -2.11
C PHE A 35 3.08 -9.30 -2.85
N ILE A 36 2.06 -9.83 -2.18
CA ILE A 36 1.04 -10.69 -2.81
C ILE A 36 0.45 -10.07 -4.09
N PRO A 37 -0.05 -8.81 -4.11
CA PRO A 37 -0.56 -8.19 -5.34
C PRO A 37 0.50 -8.09 -6.44
N LEU A 38 1.76 -7.84 -6.07
CA LEU A 38 2.85 -7.64 -7.00
C LEU A 38 3.25 -8.96 -7.67
N VAL A 39 3.36 -10.03 -6.89
CA VAL A 39 3.64 -11.39 -7.36
C VAL A 39 2.52 -11.88 -8.28
N ILE A 40 1.25 -11.68 -7.90
CA ILE A 40 0.11 -12.07 -8.74
C ILE A 40 0.09 -11.27 -10.04
N ALA A 41 0.34 -9.96 -10.00
CA ALA A 41 0.41 -9.15 -11.22
C ALA A 41 1.56 -9.57 -12.15
N PHE A 42 2.69 -9.99 -11.60
CA PHE A 42 3.84 -10.48 -12.36
C PHE A 42 3.57 -11.87 -12.97
N ALA A 43 3.12 -12.83 -12.16
CA ALA A 43 2.87 -14.21 -12.58
C ALA A 43 1.61 -14.33 -13.45
N GLY A 44 0.47 -13.80 -12.98
CA GLY A 44 -0.84 -13.95 -13.62
C GLY A 44 -1.19 -12.86 -14.63
N GLY A 45 -0.50 -11.70 -14.62
CA GLY A 45 -0.81 -10.60 -15.53
C GLY A 45 -2.15 -9.90 -15.27
N ASP A 46 -2.88 -10.28 -14.21
CA ASP A 46 -4.21 -9.76 -13.92
C ASP A 46 -4.21 -8.66 -12.84
N LYS A 47 -5.29 -7.85 -12.84
CA LYS A 47 -5.61 -6.92 -11.74
C LYS A 47 -6.62 -7.49 -10.76
N GLY A 48 -6.81 -8.81 -10.78
CA GLY A 48 -7.84 -9.51 -10.01
C GLY A 48 -7.67 -9.23 -8.52
N TYR A 49 -6.42 -9.25 -8.04
CA TYR A 49 -6.11 -8.95 -6.64
C TYR A 49 -6.53 -7.54 -6.21
N CYS A 50 -6.10 -6.51 -6.93
CA CYS A 50 -6.41 -5.13 -6.57
C CYS A 50 -7.92 -4.81 -6.66
N ASN A 51 -8.63 -5.42 -7.61
CA ASN A 51 -10.06 -5.17 -7.82
C ASN A 51 -10.96 -5.93 -6.84
N ARG A 52 -10.59 -7.14 -6.43
CA ARG A 52 -11.48 -8.06 -5.70
C ARG A 52 -10.97 -8.50 -4.33
N PHE A 53 -9.65 -8.61 -4.15
CA PHE A 53 -9.03 -9.22 -2.97
C PHE A 53 -8.24 -8.24 -2.09
N CYS A 54 -8.11 -6.97 -2.49
CA CYS A 54 -7.37 -5.99 -1.73
C CYS A 54 -8.04 -5.72 -0.37
N GLY A 55 -7.43 -6.21 0.72
CA GLY A 55 -8.00 -6.13 2.08
C GLY A 55 -8.30 -4.69 2.53
N ARG A 56 -7.45 -3.71 2.21
CA ARG A 56 -7.74 -2.28 2.46
C ARG A 56 -8.89 -1.74 1.60
N GLY A 57 -9.01 -2.18 0.36
CA GLY A 57 -10.10 -1.76 -0.53
C GLY A 57 -11.45 -2.32 -0.07
N GLN A 58 -11.43 -3.55 0.46
CA GLN A 58 -12.58 -4.15 1.14
C GLN A 58 -12.92 -3.40 2.43
N LEU A 59 -11.93 -3.03 3.25
CA LEU A 59 -12.11 -2.23 4.46
C LEU A 59 -12.83 -0.91 4.14
N PHE A 60 -12.34 -0.15 3.17
CA PHE A 60 -12.97 1.12 2.77
C PHE A 60 -14.36 0.93 2.16
N SER A 61 -14.57 -0.13 1.39
CA SER A 61 -15.89 -0.47 0.85
C SER A 61 -16.89 -0.84 1.94
N LEU A 62 -16.45 -1.52 3.00
CA LEU A 62 -17.29 -1.92 4.11
C LEU A 62 -17.60 -0.74 5.04
N LEU A 63 -16.59 0.08 5.37
CA LEU A 63 -16.76 1.32 6.13
C LEU A 63 -17.65 2.34 5.39
N GLY A 64 -17.45 2.52 4.08
CA GLY A 64 -18.16 3.56 3.32
C GLY A 64 -19.50 3.10 2.79
N GLY A 65 -19.66 1.80 2.57
CA GLY A 65 -20.92 1.18 2.16
C GLY A 65 -21.82 0.94 3.36
N ARG A 66 -21.38 0.07 4.29
CA ARG A 66 -22.22 -0.48 5.36
C ARG A 66 -22.36 0.44 6.56
N PHE A 67 -21.30 1.16 6.94
CA PHE A 67 -21.36 2.16 8.02
C PHE A 67 -21.77 3.56 7.53
N GLY A 68 -21.96 3.75 6.22
CA GLY A 68 -22.46 5.02 5.68
C GLY A 68 -21.53 6.23 5.83
N LEU A 69 -20.28 6.02 6.27
CA LEU A 69 -19.28 7.06 6.55
C LEU A 69 -18.79 7.84 5.31
N SER A 70 -19.29 7.51 4.12
CA SER A 70 -18.87 8.10 2.85
C SER A 70 -19.96 9.03 2.30
N ARG A 71 -19.57 10.24 1.89
CA ARG A 71 -20.44 11.20 1.18
C ARG A 71 -20.88 10.72 -0.21
N ARG A 72 -20.34 9.60 -0.71
CA ARG A 72 -20.60 9.00 -2.03
C ARG A 72 -20.42 9.94 -3.23
N ALA A 73 -19.77 11.09 -3.01
CA ALA A 73 -19.48 12.08 -4.03
C ALA A 73 -18.47 11.53 -5.05
N ASP A 74 -18.64 11.93 -6.31
CA ASP A 74 -17.73 11.54 -7.37
C ASP A 74 -16.35 12.17 -7.19
N ILE A 75 -15.33 11.39 -7.50
CA ILE A 75 -13.93 11.84 -7.44
C ILE A 75 -13.72 12.90 -8.54
N PRO A 76 -13.10 14.03 -8.20
CA PRO A 76 -12.86 15.10 -9.16
C PRO A 76 -11.93 14.65 -10.28
N ARG A 77 -12.13 15.18 -11.48
CA ARG A 77 -11.48 14.70 -12.72
C ARG A 77 -9.95 14.78 -12.67
N TRP A 78 -9.39 15.76 -11.96
CA TRP A 78 -7.93 15.93 -11.82
C TRP A 78 -7.26 14.75 -11.08
N MET A 79 -7.91 14.16 -10.07
CA MET A 79 -7.38 12.99 -9.36
C MET A 79 -7.39 11.71 -10.20
N LYS A 80 -8.23 11.66 -11.24
CA LYS A 80 -8.25 10.56 -12.22
C LYS A 80 -7.17 10.72 -13.29
N ASN A 81 -6.59 11.91 -13.41
CA ASN A 81 -5.64 12.22 -14.47
C ASN A 81 -4.35 11.39 -14.33
N LYS A 82 -3.76 11.03 -15.47
CA LYS A 82 -2.50 10.26 -15.53
C LYS A 82 -1.39 10.98 -14.77
N ALA A 83 -1.27 12.30 -14.97
CA ALA A 83 -0.26 13.13 -14.28
C ALA A 83 -0.34 13.00 -12.76
N PHE A 84 -1.54 13.13 -12.18
CA PHE A 84 -1.73 12.98 -10.73
C PHE A 84 -1.39 11.55 -10.27
N ARG A 85 -1.86 10.52 -10.98
CA ARG A 85 -1.58 9.12 -10.63
C ARG A 85 -0.09 8.79 -10.65
N TYR A 86 0.65 9.26 -11.65
CA TYR A 86 2.10 9.06 -11.76
C TYR A 86 2.88 9.92 -10.75
N GLY A 87 2.46 11.18 -10.54
CA GLY A 87 3.06 12.03 -9.51
C GLY A 87 2.88 11.44 -8.11
N PHE A 88 1.69 10.95 -7.80
CA PHE A 88 1.40 10.29 -6.52
C PHE A 88 2.16 8.97 -6.36
N LEU A 89 2.30 8.18 -7.43
CA LEU A 89 3.16 7.00 -7.44
C LEU A 89 4.62 7.37 -7.16
N GLY A 90 5.15 8.40 -7.84
CA GLY A 90 6.51 8.91 -7.63
C GLY A 90 6.74 9.37 -6.20
N PHE A 91 5.79 10.10 -5.61
CA PHE A 91 5.83 10.50 -4.20
C PHE A 91 5.93 9.29 -3.26
N PHE A 92 5.07 8.28 -3.44
CA PHE A 92 5.10 7.08 -2.61
C PHE A 92 6.38 6.25 -2.81
N LEU A 93 6.89 6.18 -4.04
CA LEU A 93 8.16 5.52 -4.34
C LEU A 93 9.32 6.24 -3.68
N LEU A 94 9.39 7.57 -3.75
CA LEU A 94 10.41 8.36 -3.06
C LEU A 94 10.39 8.09 -1.55
N MET A 95 9.20 8.07 -0.95
CA MET A 95 9.03 7.77 0.47
C MET A 95 9.49 6.34 0.81
N PHE A 96 9.21 5.37 -0.06
CA PHE A 96 9.67 3.99 0.09
C PHE A 96 11.20 3.87 -0.05
N PHE A 97 11.80 4.50 -1.05
CA PHE A 97 13.25 4.49 -1.24
C PHE A 97 13.99 5.19 -0.11
N GLN A 98 13.48 6.31 0.39
CA GLN A 98 14.10 7.02 1.51
C GLN A 98 13.99 6.22 2.83
N MET A 99 12.92 5.45 3.02
CA MET A 99 12.86 4.44 4.09
C MET A 99 13.94 3.36 3.93
N LEU A 100 14.09 2.78 2.73
CA LEU A 100 15.11 1.76 2.47
C LEU A 100 16.52 2.31 2.70
N TRP A 101 16.78 3.53 2.25
CA TRP A 101 18.04 4.23 2.48
C TRP A 101 18.32 4.44 3.97
N SER A 102 17.32 4.91 4.72
CA SER A 102 17.45 5.09 6.18
C SER A 102 17.71 3.77 6.89
N THR A 103 17.04 2.70 6.46
CA THR A 103 17.25 1.34 6.99
C THR A 103 18.68 0.87 6.70
N TYR A 104 19.16 1.07 5.47
CA TYR A 104 20.52 0.74 5.06
C TYR A 104 21.57 1.51 5.87
N LEU A 105 21.37 2.80 6.12
CA LEU A 105 22.27 3.60 6.96
C LEU A 105 22.36 3.10 8.40
N VAL A 106 21.26 2.61 8.97
CA VAL A 106 21.25 2.00 10.32
C VAL A 106 22.00 0.65 10.30
N PHE A 107 21.86 -0.14 9.23
CA PHE A 107 22.65 -1.36 9.06
C PHE A 107 24.15 -1.08 8.87
N ALA A 108 24.50 0.02 8.20
CA ALA A 108 25.87 0.48 8.02
C ALA A 108 26.47 1.16 9.27
N GLY A 109 25.70 1.30 10.36
CA GLY A 109 26.14 1.93 11.60
C GLY A 109 26.28 3.46 11.52
N ALA A 110 25.79 4.10 10.46
CA ALA A 110 25.95 5.54 10.21
C ALA A 110 24.82 6.41 10.81
N GLN A 111 23.72 5.80 11.27
CA GLN A 111 22.57 6.49 11.86
C GLN A 111 22.06 5.71 13.09
N GLU A 112 21.73 6.43 14.15
CA GLU A 112 21.02 5.91 15.32
C GLU A 112 19.55 5.57 14.98
N LEU A 113 18.98 4.60 15.71
CA LEU A 113 17.61 4.13 15.50
C LEU A 113 16.58 5.28 15.66
N ARG A 114 15.86 5.60 14.58
CA ARG A 114 14.78 6.60 14.61
C ARG A 114 13.45 5.93 14.96
N GLN A 115 13.14 5.87 16.26
CA GLN A 115 11.88 5.33 16.80
C GLN A 115 10.68 6.27 16.61
N ALA A 116 10.51 6.86 15.42
CA ALA A 116 9.43 7.81 15.15
C ALA A 116 8.73 7.48 13.82
N VAL A 117 7.43 7.20 13.90
CA VAL A 117 6.56 7.05 12.74
C VAL A 117 6.15 8.44 12.24
N THR A 118 6.41 8.74 10.97
CA THR A 118 6.06 10.00 10.31
C THR A 118 4.87 9.83 9.37
N LEU A 119 3.81 10.60 9.57
CA LEU A 119 2.74 10.76 8.60
C LEU A 119 3.18 11.77 7.54
N LEU A 120 3.12 11.38 6.25
CA LEU A 120 3.45 12.28 5.12
C LEU A 120 4.82 13.00 5.30
N TRP A 121 5.80 12.35 5.94
CA TRP A 121 7.08 12.94 6.40
C TRP A 121 7.00 14.06 7.45
N THR A 122 5.95 14.87 7.46
CA THR A 122 5.90 16.11 8.25
C THR A 122 5.39 15.89 9.67
N PHE A 123 4.46 14.95 9.87
CA PHE A 123 3.79 14.78 11.16
C PHE A 123 4.38 13.58 11.90
N ARG A 124 5.26 13.83 12.87
CA ARG A 124 5.71 12.78 13.79
C ARG A 124 4.58 12.43 14.74
N LEU A 125 4.14 11.18 14.75
CA LEU A 125 3.16 10.71 15.72
C LEU A 125 3.82 10.65 17.10
N PRO A 126 3.33 11.41 18.10
CA PRO A 126 3.88 11.42 19.46
C PRO A 126 3.36 10.22 20.25
N TRP A 127 3.54 9.02 19.69
CA TRP A 127 3.15 7.76 20.34
C TRP A 127 4.40 7.02 20.77
N HIS A 128 4.43 6.54 22.01
CA HIS A 128 5.49 5.66 22.47
C HIS A 128 5.20 4.26 21.93
N TRP A 129 5.99 3.81 20.97
CA TRP A 129 5.84 2.46 20.43
C TRP A 129 6.45 1.50 21.43
N ALA A 130 5.72 0.46 21.79
CA ALA A 130 6.23 -0.54 22.70
C ALA A 130 7.22 -1.45 21.96
N TYR A 131 8.43 -0.91 21.77
CA TYR A 131 9.60 -1.65 21.32
C TYR A 131 10.25 -2.25 22.56
N TYR A 132 9.72 -3.40 22.98
CA TYR A 132 10.38 -4.22 23.98
C TYR A 132 11.62 -4.78 23.29
N GLY A 133 12.81 -4.26 23.62
CA GLY A 133 14.07 -4.62 22.96
C GLY A 133 14.16 -6.12 22.71
N THR A 134 14.24 -6.50 21.44
CA THR A 134 14.30 -7.91 21.02
C THR A 134 15.68 -8.25 20.46
N LEU A 135 15.98 -9.54 20.41
CA LEU A 135 17.19 -10.17 19.85
C LEU A 135 17.53 -9.83 18.37
N PHE A 136 16.82 -8.93 17.70
CA PHE A 136 16.96 -8.63 16.28
C PHE A 136 17.75 -7.34 16.03
N SER A 137 18.44 -7.24 14.89
CA SER A 137 19.28 -6.09 14.57
C SER A 137 18.49 -4.76 14.54
N PRO A 138 19.10 -3.63 14.92
CA PRO A 138 18.44 -2.32 14.91
C PRO A 138 17.89 -1.93 13.53
N GLY A 139 18.49 -2.44 12.45
CA GLY A 139 17.98 -2.25 11.09
C GLY A 139 16.61 -2.89 10.83
N VAL A 140 16.29 -4.03 11.46
CA VAL A 140 14.97 -4.68 11.34
C VAL A 140 13.87 -3.82 11.96
N ALA A 141 14.17 -3.18 13.09
CA ALA A 141 13.26 -2.24 13.75
C ALA A 141 13.09 -0.97 12.90
N GLN A 142 14.18 -0.43 12.36
CA GLN A 142 14.13 0.77 11.49
C GLN A 142 13.26 0.53 10.25
N PHE A 143 13.40 -0.63 9.61
CA PHE A 143 12.56 -1.03 8.48
C PHE A 143 11.09 -1.06 8.88
N ALA A 144 10.78 -1.68 10.01
CA ALA A 144 9.41 -1.82 10.51
C ALA A 144 8.76 -0.44 10.77
N PHE A 145 9.50 0.49 11.40
CA PHE A 145 9.06 1.87 11.62
C PHE A 145 8.76 2.59 10.32
N GLY A 146 9.67 2.54 9.36
CA GLY A 146 9.47 3.19 8.06
C GLY A 146 8.32 2.57 7.26
N PHE A 147 8.21 1.24 7.24
CA PHE A 147 7.18 0.54 6.51
C PHE A 147 5.79 0.83 7.09
N TYR A 148 5.67 0.76 8.41
CA TYR A 148 4.44 1.12 9.11
C TYR A 148 4.05 2.58 8.83
N SER A 149 5.02 3.51 8.78
CA SER A 149 4.82 4.91 8.38
C SER A 149 4.15 5.04 7.01
N VAL A 150 4.65 4.29 6.03
CA VAL A 150 4.13 4.28 4.66
C VAL A 150 2.73 3.71 4.62
N MET A 151 2.51 2.57 5.28
CA MET A 151 1.19 1.94 5.35
C MET A 151 0.17 2.82 6.03
N LEU A 152 0.53 3.42 7.17
CA LEU A 152 -0.35 4.29 7.96
C LEU A 152 -0.71 5.54 7.16
N THR A 153 0.27 6.21 6.56
CA THR A 153 0.04 7.37 5.68
C THR A 153 -0.95 7.03 4.56
N SER A 154 -0.75 5.88 3.89
CA SER A 154 -1.66 5.43 2.83
C SER A 154 -3.07 5.14 3.34
N THR A 155 -3.19 4.63 4.57
CA THR A 155 -4.47 4.30 5.19
C THR A 155 -5.21 5.56 5.61
N VAL A 156 -4.53 6.52 6.22
CA VAL A 156 -5.12 7.81 6.61
C VAL A 156 -5.61 8.57 5.38
N LEU A 157 -4.78 8.70 4.35
CA LEU A 157 -5.21 9.32 3.09
C LEU A 157 -6.39 8.57 2.43
N GLY A 158 -6.38 7.24 2.52
CA GLY A 158 -7.47 6.38 2.06
C GLY A 158 -8.77 6.64 2.82
N LEU A 159 -8.72 6.76 4.15
CA LEU A 159 -9.87 7.08 4.99
C LEU A 159 -10.41 8.48 4.71
N VAL A 160 -9.54 9.50 4.64
CA VAL A 160 -9.94 10.87 4.32
C VAL A 160 -10.65 10.93 2.98
N THR A 161 -10.10 10.31 1.95
CA THR A 161 -10.73 10.30 0.62
C THR A 161 -11.98 9.43 0.54
N MET A 162 -12.08 8.39 1.35
CA MET A 162 -13.29 7.57 1.46
C MET A 162 -14.43 8.31 2.18
N VAL A 163 -14.13 9.16 3.17
CA VAL A 163 -15.14 10.01 3.83
C VAL A 163 -15.65 11.09 2.87
N LEU A 164 -14.73 11.71 2.13
CA LEU A 164 -15.06 12.81 1.21
C LEU A 164 -15.73 12.36 -0.09
N PHE A 165 -15.33 11.22 -0.64
CA PHE A 165 -15.77 10.72 -1.95
C PHE A 165 -16.34 9.31 -1.84
N LYS A 166 -16.50 8.60 -2.96
CA LYS A 166 -16.94 7.19 -2.97
C LYS A 166 -16.02 6.26 -2.16
N PRO A 167 -16.53 5.15 -1.61
CA PRO A 167 -15.77 4.24 -0.74
C PRO A 167 -14.50 3.64 -1.38
N ARG A 168 -14.47 3.49 -2.71
CA ARG A 168 -13.31 2.97 -3.46
C ARG A 168 -12.49 4.05 -4.16
N SER A 169 -12.57 5.30 -3.69
CA SER A 169 -11.87 6.41 -4.32
C SER A 169 -10.36 6.30 -4.24
N TRP A 170 -9.85 5.87 -3.09
CA TRP A 170 -8.43 5.57 -2.90
C TRP A 170 -7.87 4.62 -3.97
N CYS A 171 -8.64 3.57 -4.32
CA CYS A 171 -8.20 2.55 -5.27
C CYS A 171 -7.93 3.10 -6.68
N VAL A 172 -8.50 4.26 -7.04
CA VAL A 172 -8.35 4.87 -8.37
C VAL A 172 -6.95 5.43 -8.60
N TYR A 173 -6.37 6.04 -7.58
CA TYR A 173 -5.04 6.65 -7.65
C TYR A 173 -4.01 5.95 -6.75
N CYS A 174 -4.39 4.81 -6.16
CA CYS A 174 -3.52 4.01 -5.32
C CYS A 174 -2.20 3.67 -6.05
N PRO A 175 -1.03 3.89 -5.42
CA PRO A 175 0.27 3.65 -6.04
C PRO A 175 0.40 2.19 -6.47
N MET A 176 -0.05 1.26 -5.63
CA MET A 176 -0.08 -0.17 -5.91
C MET A 176 -0.95 -0.55 -7.13
N GLY A 177 -2.13 0.06 -7.26
CA GLY A 177 -3.00 -0.19 -8.41
C GLY A 177 -2.40 0.36 -9.70
N THR A 178 -1.69 1.49 -9.62
CA THR A 178 -1.00 2.09 -10.77
C THR A 178 0.25 1.29 -11.16
N MET A 179 1.02 0.81 -10.18
CA MET A 179 2.20 -0.03 -10.41
C MET A 179 1.83 -1.39 -11.03
N THR A 180 0.87 -2.12 -10.45
CA THR A 180 0.38 -3.38 -11.03
C THR A 180 -0.19 -3.16 -12.43
N GLN A 181 -0.90 -2.05 -12.66
CA GLN A 181 -1.35 -1.68 -14.00
C GLN A 181 -0.23 -1.46 -15.02
N LEU A 182 0.91 -0.91 -14.62
CA LEU A 182 2.07 -0.76 -15.49
C LEU A 182 2.67 -2.13 -15.82
N ILE A 183 2.82 -3.00 -14.82
CA ILE A 183 3.36 -4.36 -14.99
C ILE A 183 2.49 -5.16 -15.97
N CYS A 184 1.18 -5.23 -15.74
CA CYS A 184 0.25 -5.94 -16.62
C CYS A 184 0.28 -5.39 -18.06
N ARG A 185 0.33 -4.05 -18.23
CA ARG A 185 0.41 -3.44 -19.56
C ARG A 185 1.72 -3.73 -20.27
N GLY A 186 2.83 -3.75 -19.53
CA GLY A 186 4.14 -4.14 -20.06
C GLY A 186 4.13 -5.59 -20.54
N LYS A 187 3.57 -6.50 -19.73
CA LYS A 187 3.46 -7.92 -20.07
C LYS A 187 2.60 -8.16 -21.31
N HIS A 188 1.41 -7.56 -21.38
CA HIS A 188 0.54 -7.69 -22.55
C HIS A 188 1.13 -7.07 -23.82
N ARG A 189 1.93 -5.99 -23.70
CA ARG A 189 2.69 -5.45 -24.86
C ARG A 189 3.80 -6.41 -25.29
N GLY A 190 4.48 -7.07 -24.34
CA GLY A 190 5.46 -8.11 -24.64
C GLY A 190 4.85 -9.33 -25.31
N GLU A 191 3.70 -9.82 -24.80
CA GLU A 191 2.95 -10.93 -25.43
C GLU A 191 2.42 -10.55 -26.82
N ALA A 192 1.88 -9.33 -26.99
CA ALA A 192 1.43 -8.85 -28.30
C ALA A 192 2.59 -8.69 -29.30
N ALA A 193 3.78 -8.31 -28.84
CA ALA A 193 4.98 -8.25 -29.68
C ALA A 193 5.53 -9.64 -30.03
N LEU A 194 5.35 -10.64 -29.16
CA LEU A 194 5.76 -12.03 -29.41
C LEU A 194 4.78 -12.80 -30.32
N HIS A 195 3.50 -12.41 -30.29
CA HIS A 195 2.42 -13.03 -31.06
C HIS A 195 2.02 -12.25 -32.32
N SER A 196 2.71 -11.15 -32.64
CA SER A 196 2.55 -10.53 -33.96
C SER A 196 3.18 -11.47 -34.98
N PRO A 197 2.42 -12.11 -35.89
CA PRO A 197 3.01 -12.88 -36.95
C PRO A 197 3.86 -11.94 -37.79
N ALA A 198 5.02 -12.42 -38.22
CA ALA A 198 5.74 -11.83 -39.33
C ALA A 198 4.87 -11.95 -40.59
N GLU A 199 3.93 -11.02 -40.79
CA GLU A 199 3.55 -10.58 -42.13
C GLU A 199 4.65 -9.58 -42.53
N GLY A 200 5.61 -9.93 -43.38
CA GLY A 200 5.39 -10.48 -44.71
C GLY A 200 5.52 -9.33 -45.70
N SER A 201 6.76 -9.02 -46.09
CA SER A 201 7.10 -8.22 -47.28
C SER A 201 8.49 -8.62 -47.75
#